data_AF-A0A3D3L1R9-F1
#
_entry.id   AF-A0A3D3L1R9-F1
#
_cell.length_a   1.000
_cell.length_b   1.000
_cell.length_c   1.000
_cell.angle_alpha   90.00
_cell.angle_beta   90.00
_cell.angle_gamma   90.00
#
_symmetry.space_group_name_H-M   'P 1'
#
loop_
_entity.id
_entity.type
_entity.pdbx_description
1 polymer ?
#
loop_
_entity_poly.entity_id
_entity_poly.type
_entity_poly.pdbx_seq_one_letter_code
_entity_poly.pdbx_strand_id
1 'polypeptide(L)'
;MKRIIKITGIISMIFVLSCEANDPLSFYGGGELVERIEEAWSVFRDGHFDSALAIFDSTLIDAETIMLEDPNANLIRSTLGDIHTGIGWCNLRLLHAETAREHFIISQGYELYSFGTSVGLMTAYYELGTGFPIDSTVVDSAIQIGHWIFSSGMPEEFEYNQSINVDDVRLLMAKSYFSKGDLSDNDTEKAGALYWILQLDPEYVYLDAADPFTWNLYDNGEQDYDSFGEAILMIILELEKDVFPA
;
A
#
# COMPACT_ATOMS: atom_id res chain seq x y z
N MET A 1 -28.01 -77.52 21.11
CA MET A 1 -26.86 -77.46 20.17
C MET A 1 -27.06 -76.26 19.25
N LYS A 2 -26.10 -75.34 19.27
CA LYS A 2 -26.09 -74.03 18.59
C LYS A 2 -26.08 -74.21 17.06
N ARG A 3 -26.99 -73.53 16.34
CA ARG A 3 -26.80 -73.24 14.91
C ARG A 3 -26.47 -71.75 14.76
N ILE A 4 -25.23 -71.51 14.39
CA ILE A 4 -24.64 -70.22 14.07
C ILE A 4 -25.27 -69.75 12.75
N ILE A 5 -26.03 -68.65 12.78
CA ILE A 5 -26.39 -67.91 11.56
C ILE A 5 -25.25 -66.90 11.36
N LYS A 6 -24.34 -67.21 10.43
CA LYS A 6 -23.41 -66.23 9.87
C LYS A 6 -24.21 -65.32 8.95
N ILE A 7 -24.48 -64.09 9.39
CA ILE A 7 -24.90 -63.01 8.49
C ILE A 7 -23.63 -62.62 7.73
N THR A 8 -23.53 -63.09 6.49
CA THR A 8 -22.57 -62.58 5.51
C THR A 8 -22.96 -61.14 5.23
N GLY A 9 -22.30 -60.21 5.93
CA GLY A 9 -22.45 -58.78 5.67
C GLY A 9 -22.01 -58.48 4.24
N ILE A 10 -22.97 -58.12 3.40
CA ILE A 10 -22.69 -57.39 2.17
C ILE A 10 -22.14 -56.05 2.64
N ILE A 11 -20.82 -55.92 2.60
CA ILE A 11 -20.16 -54.62 2.68
C ILE A 11 -20.56 -53.92 1.38
N SER A 12 -21.65 -53.15 1.43
CA SER A 12 -21.86 -52.04 0.52
C SER A 12 -20.71 -51.08 0.79
N MET A 13 -19.64 -51.24 0.02
CA MET A 13 -18.53 -50.31 -0.05
C MET A 13 -19.06 -49.05 -0.74
N ILE A 14 -19.82 -48.25 0.02
CA ILE A 14 -19.98 -46.84 -0.28
C ILE A 14 -18.57 -46.29 -0.06
N PHE A 15 -17.85 -46.08 -1.16
CA PHE A 15 -16.73 -45.15 -1.15
C PHE A 15 -17.31 -43.79 -0.76
N VAL A 16 -17.36 -43.53 0.54
CA VAL A 16 -17.41 -42.16 1.04
C VAL A 16 -16.01 -41.63 0.75
N LEU A 17 -15.86 -41.07 -0.46
CA LEU A 17 -14.94 -39.97 -0.66
C LEU A 17 -15.34 -38.96 0.41
N SER A 18 -14.59 -38.91 1.50
CA SER A 18 -14.72 -37.81 2.46
C SER A 18 -14.26 -36.56 1.73
N CYS A 19 -15.18 -35.95 0.99
CA CYS A 19 -15.12 -34.52 0.72
C CYS A 19 -14.97 -33.86 2.08
N GLU A 20 -13.83 -33.20 2.31
CA GLU A 20 -13.71 -32.11 3.27
C GLU A 20 -14.57 -30.94 2.76
N ALA A 21 -15.88 -31.14 2.71
CA ALA A 21 -16.86 -30.16 2.21
C ALA A 21 -17.02 -28.94 3.12
N ASN A 22 -16.16 -28.77 4.13
CA ASN A 22 -16.21 -27.72 5.13
C ASN A 22 -14.91 -26.89 5.20
N ASP A 23 -13.93 -27.14 4.33
CA ASP A 23 -12.77 -26.24 4.19
C ASP A 23 -12.94 -25.38 2.92
N PRO A 24 -13.26 -24.08 3.04
CA PRO A 24 -13.46 -23.19 1.90
C PRO A 24 -12.22 -23.08 1.00
N LEU A 25 -11.03 -23.50 1.46
CA LEU A 25 -9.79 -23.51 0.68
C LEU A 25 -9.66 -24.74 -0.26
N SER A 26 -10.36 -25.84 0.03
CA SER A 26 -10.12 -27.14 -0.63
C SER A 26 -10.96 -27.39 -1.89
N PHE A 27 -12.02 -26.60 -2.13
CA PHE A 27 -13.03 -26.98 -3.12
C PHE A 27 -12.88 -26.33 -4.51
N TYR A 28 -11.99 -25.34 -4.70
CA TYR A 28 -11.87 -24.59 -5.96
C TYR A 28 -10.44 -24.13 -6.33
N GLY A 29 -9.39 -24.84 -5.91
CA GLY A 29 -8.00 -24.43 -6.21
C GLY A 29 -7.56 -23.14 -5.49
N GLY A 30 -8.35 -22.65 -4.52
CA GLY A 30 -8.05 -21.44 -3.75
C GLY A 30 -6.74 -21.53 -2.95
N GLY A 31 -6.36 -22.73 -2.49
CA GLY A 31 -5.06 -22.95 -1.86
C GLY A 31 -3.87 -22.63 -2.78
N GLU A 32 -3.94 -23.06 -4.05
CA GLU A 32 -2.88 -22.79 -5.04
C GLU A 32 -2.80 -21.29 -5.37
N LEU A 33 -3.95 -20.62 -5.44
CA LEU A 33 -4.01 -19.17 -5.67
C LEU A 33 -3.36 -18.38 -4.52
N VAL A 34 -3.67 -18.75 -3.28
CA VAL A 34 -3.08 -18.13 -2.08
C VAL A 34 -1.57 -18.39 -2.00
N GLU A 35 -1.13 -19.62 -2.28
CA GLU A 35 0.31 -19.97 -2.29
C GLU A 35 1.09 -19.13 -3.30
N ARG A 36 0.54 -18.87 -4.49
CA ARG A 36 1.19 -18.03 -5.51
C ARG A 36 1.25 -16.56 -5.15
N ILE A 37 0.27 -16.05 -4.41
CA ILE A 37 0.28 -14.66 -3.92
C ILE A 37 1.34 -14.49 -2.84
N GLU A 38 1.44 -15.45 -1.92
CA GLU A 38 2.50 -15.45 -0.91
C GLU A 38 3.89 -15.57 -1.56
N GLU A 39 4.03 -16.39 -2.62
CA GLU A 39 5.25 -16.45 -3.43
C GLU A 39 5.57 -15.09 -4.07
N ALA A 40 4.59 -14.46 -4.73
CA ALA A 40 4.77 -13.16 -5.37
C ALA A 40 5.21 -12.07 -4.37
N TRP A 41 4.59 -12.01 -3.20
CA TRP A 41 4.98 -11.09 -2.14
C TRP A 41 6.35 -11.39 -1.56
N SER A 42 6.75 -12.66 -1.45
CA SER A 42 8.11 -13.03 -1.06
C SER A 42 9.13 -12.48 -2.06
N VAL A 43 8.89 -12.70 -3.36
CA VAL A 43 9.77 -12.22 -4.44
C VAL A 43 9.79 -10.68 -4.48
N PHE A 44 8.67 -10.02 -4.19
CA PHE A 44 8.59 -8.56 -4.07
C PHE A 44 9.46 -8.03 -2.94
N ARG A 45 9.39 -8.63 -1.74
CA ARG A 45 10.21 -8.24 -0.58
C ARG A 45 11.70 -8.45 -0.81
N ASP A 46 12.07 -9.44 -1.62
CA ASP A 46 13.46 -9.66 -2.04
C ASP A 46 13.96 -8.64 -3.09
N GLY A 47 13.11 -7.69 -3.50
CA GLY A 47 13.45 -6.62 -4.45
C GLY A 47 13.38 -7.03 -5.92
N HIS A 48 12.83 -8.21 -6.22
CA HIS A 48 12.73 -8.74 -7.58
C HIS A 48 11.40 -8.36 -8.25
N PHE A 49 11.16 -7.06 -8.43
CA PHE A 49 9.86 -6.52 -8.83
C PHE A 49 9.34 -7.03 -10.18
N ASP A 50 10.19 -7.17 -11.20
CA ASP A 50 9.78 -7.75 -12.50
C ASP A 50 9.32 -9.22 -12.36
N SER A 51 9.97 -9.98 -11.48
CA SER A 51 9.62 -11.39 -11.25
C SER A 51 8.35 -11.50 -10.44
N ALA A 52 8.20 -10.69 -9.39
CA ALA A 52 6.97 -10.62 -8.60
C ALA A 52 5.77 -10.21 -9.48
N LEU A 53 5.96 -9.21 -10.35
CA LEU A 53 4.95 -8.76 -11.31
C LEU A 53 4.49 -9.91 -12.22
N ALA A 54 5.41 -10.68 -12.78
CA ALA A 54 5.06 -11.83 -13.63
C ALA A 54 4.24 -12.90 -12.88
N ILE A 55 4.54 -13.12 -11.59
CA ILE A 55 3.77 -14.05 -10.77
C ILE A 55 2.37 -13.47 -10.51
N PHE A 56 2.24 -12.20 -10.14
CA PHE A 56 0.94 -11.56 -9.94
C PHE A 56 0.09 -11.56 -11.22
N ASP A 57 0.65 -11.20 -12.37
CA ASP A 57 -0.08 -11.16 -13.66
C ASP A 57 -0.60 -12.54 -14.06
N SER A 58 0.24 -13.58 -13.93
CA SER A 58 -0.19 -14.94 -14.21
C SER A 58 -1.26 -15.41 -13.21
N THR A 59 -1.17 -14.98 -11.95
CA THR A 59 -2.14 -15.32 -10.90
C THR A 59 -3.48 -14.60 -11.12
N LEU A 60 -3.44 -13.37 -11.64
CA LEU A 60 -4.63 -12.60 -12.02
C LEU A 60 -5.43 -13.33 -13.11
N ILE A 61 -4.76 -13.83 -14.15
CA ILE A 61 -5.40 -14.58 -15.24
C ILE A 61 -6.15 -15.81 -14.71
N ASP A 62 -5.53 -16.54 -13.78
CA ASP A 62 -6.15 -17.72 -13.18
C ASP A 62 -7.33 -17.33 -12.28
N ALA A 63 -7.19 -16.27 -11.46
CA ALA A 63 -8.27 -15.76 -10.62
C ALA A 63 -9.48 -15.29 -11.44
N GLU A 64 -9.26 -14.55 -12.52
CA GLU A 64 -10.32 -14.09 -13.43
C GLU A 64 -11.01 -15.27 -14.14
N THR A 65 -10.25 -16.29 -14.54
CA THR A 65 -10.80 -17.50 -15.14
C THR A 65 -11.75 -18.21 -14.18
N ILE A 66 -11.36 -18.35 -12.91
CA ILE A 66 -12.21 -18.99 -11.90
C ILE A 66 -13.46 -18.13 -11.63
N MET A 67 -13.36 -16.79 -11.59
CA MET A 67 -14.54 -15.91 -11.43
C MET A 67 -15.57 -16.05 -12.55
N LEU A 68 -15.12 -16.33 -13.78
CA LEU A 68 -16.03 -16.59 -14.91
C LEU A 68 -16.81 -17.90 -14.73
N GLU A 69 -16.19 -18.89 -14.08
CA GLU A 69 -16.80 -20.20 -13.82
C GLU A 69 -17.71 -20.18 -12.58
N ASP A 70 -17.35 -19.44 -11.53
CA ASP A 70 -18.17 -19.23 -10.33
C ASP A 70 -18.14 -17.77 -9.81
N PRO A 71 -19.10 -16.93 -10.23
CA PRO A 71 -19.19 -15.54 -9.80
C PRO A 71 -19.46 -15.32 -8.29
N ASN A 72 -19.83 -16.36 -7.53
CA ASN A 72 -20.14 -16.27 -6.11
C ASN A 72 -18.97 -16.68 -5.19
N ALA A 73 -17.80 -16.94 -5.77
CA ALA A 73 -16.60 -17.28 -5.02
C ALA A 73 -16.07 -16.05 -4.25
N ASN A 74 -16.66 -15.76 -3.08
CA ASN A 74 -16.29 -14.62 -2.23
C ASN A 74 -14.81 -14.61 -1.82
N LEU A 75 -14.19 -15.79 -1.69
CA LEU A 75 -12.75 -15.92 -1.41
C LEU A 75 -11.90 -15.26 -2.50
N ILE A 76 -12.32 -15.36 -3.77
CA ILE A 76 -11.59 -14.81 -4.91
C ILE A 76 -11.67 -13.28 -4.93
N ARG A 77 -12.74 -12.69 -4.39
CA ARG A 77 -12.92 -11.24 -4.40
C ARG A 77 -11.90 -10.51 -3.52
N SER A 78 -11.61 -10.99 -2.31
CA SER A 78 -10.55 -10.40 -1.48
C SER A 78 -9.18 -10.64 -2.09
N THR A 79 -8.97 -11.85 -2.64
CA THR A 79 -7.73 -12.23 -3.31
C THR A 79 -7.42 -11.37 -4.54
N LEU A 80 -8.44 -10.93 -5.29
CA LEU A 80 -8.26 -10.00 -6.39
C LEU A 80 -7.80 -8.62 -5.93
N GLY A 81 -8.31 -8.14 -4.78
CA GLY A 81 -7.79 -6.94 -4.13
C GLY A 81 -6.27 -7.04 -3.92
N ASP A 82 -5.82 -8.12 -3.30
CA ASP A 82 -4.40 -8.38 -3.03
C ASP A 82 -3.55 -8.48 -4.30
N ILE A 83 -4.02 -9.20 -5.32
CA ILE A 83 -3.31 -9.32 -6.60
C ILE A 83 -3.14 -7.94 -7.24
N HIS A 84 -4.21 -7.13 -7.31
CA HIS A 84 -4.12 -5.79 -7.87
C HIS A 84 -3.22 -4.87 -7.02
N THR A 85 -3.23 -4.99 -5.69
CA THR A 85 -2.29 -4.29 -4.80
C THR A 85 -0.85 -4.66 -5.12
N GLY A 86 -0.56 -5.95 -5.31
CA GLY A 86 0.75 -6.47 -5.69
C GLY A 86 1.24 -5.94 -7.03
N ILE A 87 0.40 -5.99 -8.07
CA ILE A 87 0.71 -5.43 -9.39
C ILE A 87 0.96 -3.92 -9.30
N GLY A 88 0.14 -3.22 -8.52
CA GLY A 88 0.27 -1.79 -8.27
C GLY A 88 1.64 -1.44 -7.67
N TRP A 89 2.03 -2.12 -6.59
CA TRP A 89 3.32 -1.92 -5.94
C TRP A 89 4.51 -2.29 -6.83
N CYS A 90 4.43 -3.39 -7.59
CA CYS A 90 5.48 -3.76 -8.54
C CYS A 90 5.67 -2.67 -9.60
N ASN A 91 4.58 -2.20 -10.21
CA ASN A 91 4.65 -1.13 -11.22
C ASN A 91 5.15 0.19 -10.62
N LEU A 92 4.75 0.53 -9.40
CA LEU A 92 5.25 1.73 -8.73
C LEU A 92 6.77 1.66 -8.51
N ARG A 93 7.29 0.51 -8.06
CA ARG A 93 8.73 0.27 -7.89
C ARG A 93 9.49 0.23 -9.22
N LEU A 94 8.81 -0.13 -10.31
CA LEU A 94 9.34 -0.10 -11.67
C LEU A 94 9.12 1.25 -12.38
N LEU A 95 8.73 2.30 -11.66
CA LEU A 95 8.53 3.66 -12.18
C LEU A 95 7.40 3.78 -13.22
N HIS A 96 6.38 2.91 -13.12
CA HIS A 96 5.18 2.92 -13.96
C HIS A 96 3.97 3.43 -13.17
N ALA A 97 4.02 4.68 -12.71
CA ALA A 97 3.02 5.24 -11.79
C ALA A 97 1.57 5.26 -12.34
N GLU A 98 1.39 5.45 -13.65
CA GLU A 98 0.05 5.44 -14.28
C GLU A 98 -0.62 4.06 -14.15
N THR A 99 0.10 3.00 -14.52
CA THR A 99 -0.36 1.61 -14.39
C THR A 99 -0.54 1.24 -12.92
N ALA A 100 0.38 1.66 -12.04
CA ALA A 100 0.23 1.44 -10.61
C ALA A 100 -1.07 2.03 -10.06
N ARG A 101 -1.37 3.30 -10.40
CA ARG A 101 -2.60 3.99 -10.00
C ARG A 101 -3.85 3.23 -10.43
N GLU A 102 -3.90 2.77 -11.69
CA GLU A 102 -5.04 2.00 -12.21
C GLU A 102 -5.29 0.73 -11.39
N HIS A 103 -4.24 -0.02 -11.08
CA HIS A 103 -4.35 -1.24 -10.28
C HIS A 103 -4.76 -0.95 -8.83
N PHE A 104 -4.24 0.10 -8.20
CA PHE A 104 -4.68 0.49 -6.86
C PHE A 104 -6.14 0.93 -6.82
N ILE A 105 -6.63 1.65 -7.84
CA ILE A 105 -8.07 2.01 -7.95
C ILE A 105 -8.94 0.74 -8.07
N ILE A 106 -8.51 -0.23 -8.87
CA ILE A 106 -9.23 -1.51 -8.99
C ILE A 106 -9.23 -2.26 -7.65
N SER A 107 -8.08 -2.32 -6.96
CA SER A 107 -7.95 -2.93 -5.63
C SER A 107 -8.90 -2.30 -4.60
N GLN A 108 -9.02 -0.96 -4.56
CA GLN A 108 -9.98 -0.27 -3.68
C GLN A 108 -11.44 -0.61 -3.99
N GLY A 109 -11.75 -1.06 -5.21
CA GLY A 109 -13.07 -1.58 -5.57
C GLY A 109 -13.42 -2.90 -4.87
N TYR A 110 -12.41 -3.64 -4.40
CA TYR A 110 -12.55 -4.88 -3.65
C TYR A 110 -12.42 -4.67 -2.14
N GLU A 111 -11.40 -3.91 -1.72
CA GLU A 111 -11.16 -3.58 -0.33
C GLU A 111 -10.87 -2.09 -0.18
N LEU A 112 -11.89 -1.34 0.24
CA LEU A 112 -11.77 0.10 0.39
C LEU A 112 -10.77 0.46 1.50
N TYR A 113 -10.79 -0.24 2.64
CA TYR A 113 -10.00 0.12 3.82
C TYR A 113 -8.65 -0.60 3.91
N SER A 114 -7.93 -0.71 2.78
CA SER A 114 -6.57 -1.26 2.75
C SER A 114 -5.53 -0.15 2.87
N PHE A 115 -4.69 -0.22 3.90
CA PHE A 115 -3.58 0.72 4.11
C PHE A 115 -2.58 0.66 2.94
N GLY A 116 -2.11 -0.54 2.60
CA GLY A 116 -1.13 -0.74 1.52
C GLY A 116 -1.59 -0.21 0.17
N THR A 117 -2.84 -0.47 -0.20
CA THR A 117 -3.42 0.06 -1.44
C THR A 117 -3.52 1.57 -1.39
N SER A 118 -3.94 2.14 -0.26
CA SER A 118 -4.16 3.58 -0.13
C SER A 118 -2.85 4.37 -0.15
N VAL A 119 -1.80 3.88 0.52
CA VAL A 119 -0.45 4.49 0.45
C VAL A 119 0.13 4.36 -0.95
N GLY A 120 -0.01 3.19 -1.58
CA GLY A 120 0.41 2.99 -2.97
C GLY A 120 -0.28 3.94 -3.93
N LEU A 121 -1.61 4.12 -3.79
CA LEU A 121 -2.39 5.05 -4.60
C LEU A 121 -1.97 6.51 -4.38
N MET A 122 -1.79 6.91 -3.12
CA MET A 122 -1.28 8.24 -2.76
C MET A 122 0.06 8.52 -3.43
N THR A 123 0.99 7.55 -3.36
CA THR A 123 2.32 7.65 -3.97
C THR A 123 2.22 7.78 -5.48
N ALA A 124 1.39 6.96 -6.14
CA ALA A 124 1.18 7.05 -7.58
C ALA A 124 0.64 8.43 -8.02
N TYR A 125 -0.33 8.99 -7.28
CA TYR A 125 -0.82 10.34 -7.54
C TYR A 125 0.25 11.40 -7.30
N TYR A 126 1.06 11.26 -6.25
CA TYR A 126 2.18 12.16 -6.00
C TYR A 126 3.15 12.17 -7.19
N GLU A 127 3.66 11.01 -7.60
CA GLU A 127 4.62 10.87 -8.70
C GLU A 127 4.08 11.45 -10.03
N LEU A 128 2.81 11.17 -10.34
CA LEU A 128 2.16 11.71 -11.54
C LEU A 128 1.93 13.22 -11.47
N GLY A 129 1.63 13.75 -10.29
CA GLY A 129 1.36 15.17 -10.07
C GLY A 129 2.61 16.04 -10.01
N THR A 130 3.75 15.47 -9.63
CA THR A 130 5.02 16.20 -9.49
C THR A 130 5.91 16.20 -10.73
N GLY A 131 5.52 15.47 -11.79
CA GLY A 131 6.18 15.59 -13.10
C GLY A 131 6.10 17.03 -13.62
N PHE A 132 7.15 17.54 -14.27
CA PHE A 132 7.16 18.92 -14.74
C PHE A 132 6.40 19.08 -16.08
N PRO A 133 5.45 20.03 -16.19
CA PRO A 133 5.01 20.99 -15.17
C PRO A 133 4.10 20.33 -14.12
N ILE A 134 4.25 20.75 -12.85
CA ILE A 134 3.47 20.22 -11.72
C ILE A 134 1.97 20.36 -11.99
N ASP A 135 1.22 19.27 -11.87
CA ASP A 135 -0.24 19.26 -11.90
C ASP A 135 -0.77 19.26 -10.46
N SER A 136 -1.08 20.46 -9.96
CA SER A 136 -1.60 20.65 -8.59
C SER A 136 -2.90 19.87 -8.33
N THR A 137 -3.71 19.60 -9.35
CA THR A 137 -4.98 18.86 -9.21
C THR A 137 -4.72 17.39 -8.92
N VAL A 138 -3.70 16.83 -9.54
CA VAL A 138 -3.26 15.45 -9.32
C VAL A 138 -2.60 15.34 -7.94
N VAL A 139 -1.77 16.31 -7.55
CA VAL A 139 -1.21 16.39 -6.19
C VAL A 139 -2.29 16.53 -5.12
N ASP A 140 -3.37 17.27 -5.38
CA ASP A 140 -4.53 17.36 -4.48
C ASP A 140 -5.20 16.00 -4.23
N SER A 141 -5.13 15.09 -5.19
CA SER A 141 -5.65 13.72 -5.01
C SER A 141 -4.77 12.94 -4.03
N ALA A 142 -3.45 13.07 -4.10
CA ALA A 142 -2.53 12.47 -3.12
C ALA A 142 -2.82 13.00 -1.70
N ILE A 143 -2.98 14.32 -1.56
CA ILE A 143 -3.29 14.96 -0.27
C ILE A 143 -4.62 14.45 0.31
N GLN A 144 -5.67 14.35 -0.52
CA GLN A 144 -6.97 13.84 -0.09
C GLN A 144 -6.88 12.40 0.42
N ILE A 145 -6.12 11.56 -0.27
CA ILE A 145 -5.91 10.17 0.15
C ILE A 145 -5.13 10.11 1.47
N GLY A 146 -4.08 10.92 1.64
CA GLY A 146 -3.32 10.97 2.90
C GLY A 146 -4.18 11.36 4.10
N HIS A 147 -5.00 12.42 3.98
CA HIS A 147 -5.99 12.77 5.01
C HIS A 147 -7.02 11.66 5.26
N TRP A 148 -7.44 10.98 4.20
CA TRP A 148 -8.39 9.88 4.30
C TRP A 148 -7.81 8.67 5.04
N ILE A 149 -6.53 8.31 4.82
CA ILE A 149 -5.83 7.27 5.56
C ILE A 149 -5.89 7.54 7.07
N PHE A 150 -5.50 8.75 7.50
CA PHE A 150 -5.50 9.13 8.92
C PHE A 150 -6.89 9.20 9.55
N SER A 151 -7.93 9.50 8.77
CA SER A 151 -9.31 9.64 9.28
C SER A 151 -10.14 8.34 9.23
N SER A 152 -9.66 7.31 8.55
CA SER A 152 -10.43 6.08 8.28
C SER A 152 -10.22 4.96 9.29
N GLY A 153 -9.26 5.09 10.22
CA GLY A 153 -8.92 4.02 11.17
C GLY A 153 -8.29 2.79 10.50
N MET A 154 -7.60 2.99 9.38
CA MET A 154 -6.78 1.95 8.74
C MET A 154 -5.61 1.53 9.67
N PRO A 155 -5.03 0.34 9.46
CA PRO A 155 -3.78 -0.05 10.13
C PRO A 155 -2.67 0.98 9.93
N GLU A 156 -1.66 0.95 10.82
CA GLU A 156 -0.53 1.90 10.76
C GLU A 156 0.61 1.44 9.83
N GLU A 157 0.56 0.21 9.34
CA GLU A 157 1.62 -0.43 8.57
C GLU A 157 1.04 -1.27 7.43
N PHE A 158 1.82 -1.45 6.37
CA PHE A 158 1.44 -2.33 5.27
C PHE A 158 1.75 -3.80 5.61
N GLU A 159 0.72 -4.66 5.51
CA GLU A 159 0.79 -6.06 5.92
C GLU A 159 1.86 -6.89 5.20
N TYR A 160 2.12 -6.63 3.91
CA TYR A 160 3.10 -7.37 3.13
C TYR A 160 4.51 -6.77 3.18
N ASN A 161 4.65 -5.54 3.69
CA ASN A 161 5.93 -4.88 3.93
C ASN A 161 5.82 -3.78 5.00
N GLN A 162 6.14 -4.12 6.25
CA GLN A 162 6.08 -3.21 7.40
C GLN A 162 7.05 -2.04 7.34
N SER A 163 8.02 -2.05 6.41
CA SER A 163 8.85 -0.87 6.19
C SER A 163 8.05 0.31 5.61
N ILE A 164 6.85 0.06 5.08
CA ILE A 164 5.90 1.08 4.62
C ILE A 164 4.83 1.24 5.70
N ASN A 165 4.75 2.43 6.29
CA ASN A 165 3.92 2.74 7.45
C ASN A 165 3.44 4.20 7.45
N VAL A 166 2.76 4.61 8.52
CA VAL A 166 2.17 5.95 8.66
C VAL A 166 3.17 7.10 8.56
N ASP A 167 4.46 6.86 8.84
CA ASP A 167 5.51 7.87 8.68
C ASP A 167 5.79 8.14 7.20
N ASP A 168 5.72 7.13 6.32
CA ASP A 168 5.73 7.33 4.87
C ASP A 168 4.59 8.23 4.41
N VAL A 169 3.40 8.06 5.01
CA VAL A 169 2.23 8.89 4.68
C VAL A 169 2.47 10.33 5.12
N ARG A 170 3.03 10.56 6.31
CA ARG A 170 3.39 11.92 6.79
C ARG A 170 4.43 12.57 5.87
N LEU A 171 5.47 11.83 5.48
CA LEU A 171 6.48 12.33 4.56
C LEU A 171 5.89 12.65 3.18
N LEU A 172 5.04 11.77 2.63
CA LEU A 172 4.34 12.03 1.36
C LEU A 172 3.42 13.24 1.46
N MET A 173 2.73 13.43 2.59
CA MET A 173 1.93 14.64 2.82
C MET A 173 2.82 15.89 2.78
N ALA A 174 3.95 15.91 3.50
CA ALA A 174 4.90 17.02 3.47
C ALA A 174 5.38 17.33 2.04
N LYS A 175 5.78 16.28 1.29
CA LYS A 175 6.21 16.38 -0.12
C LYS A 175 5.10 16.93 -1.04
N SER A 176 3.86 16.46 -0.89
CA SER A 176 2.72 16.92 -1.67
C SER A 176 2.41 18.40 -1.41
N TYR A 177 2.36 18.83 -0.14
CA TYR A 177 2.12 20.24 0.20
C TYR A 177 3.28 21.15 -0.26
N PHE A 178 4.53 20.69 -0.11
CA PHE A 178 5.70 21.39 -0.64
C PHE A 178 5.61 21.60 -2.15
N SER A 179 5.23 20.56 -2.90
CA SER A 179 5.08 20.60 -4.37
C SER A 179 4.01 21.59 -4.82
N LYS A 180 3.00 21.85 -3.98
CA LYS A 180 2.00 22.90 -4.21
C LYS A 180 2.46 24.30 -3.82
N GLY A 181 3.62 24.44 -3.19
CA GLY A 181 4.10 25.69 -2.61
C GLY A 181 3.39 26.08 -1.31
N ASP A 182 2.67 25.15 -0.66
CA ASP A 182 2.05 25.40 0.64
C ASP A 182 3.02 25.01 1.75
N LEU A 183 3.83 25.98 2.14
CA LEU A 183 4.84 25.84 3.19
C LEU A 183 4.28 26.16 4.59
N SER A 184 2.95 26.32 4.75
CA SER A 184 2.36 26.99 5.91
C SER A 184 3.00 26.62 7.26
N ASP A 185 3.28 27.68 8.01
CA ASP A 185 4.21 27.81 9.13
C ASP A 185 3.52 27.54 10.47
N ASN A 186 3.24 26.27 10.79
CA ASN A 186 2.87 25.82 12.15
C ASN A 186 1.65 26.53 12.80
N ASP A 187 0.89 27.35 12.08
CA ASP A 187 -0.35 27.92 12.60
C ASP A 187 -1.41 26.82 12.64
N THR A 188 -1.89 26.54 13.85
CA THR A 188 -2.68 25.38 14.28
C THR A 188 -3.92 25.03 13.45
N GLU A 189 -4.30 25.87 12.48
CA GLU A 189 -5.48 25.72 11.63
C GLU A 189 -5.15 25.32 10.18
N LYS A 190 -3.88 25.22 9.77
CA LYS A 190 -3.50 24.89 8.39
C LYS A 190 -2.52 23.73 8.32
N ALA A 191 -2.90 22.70 7.56
CA ALA A 191 -2.02 21.61 7.20
C ALA A 191 -1.22 22.00 5.95
N GLY A 192 0.07 22.33 6.12
CA GLY A 192 1.04 22.54 5.05
C GLY A 192 2.27 21.64 5.20
N ALA A 193 3.33 21.90 4.43
CA ALA A 193 4.54 21.08 4.46
C ALA A 193 5.18 21.01 5.85
N LEU A 194 5.35 22.16 6.53
CA LEU A 194 5.93 22.19 7.89
C LEU A 194 5.07 21.44 8.89
N TYR A 195 3.74 21.56 8.83
CA TYR A 195 2.85 20.83 9.73
C TYR A 195 3.12 19.31 9.69
N TRP A 196 3.24 18.74 8.50
CA TRP A 196 3.49 17.30 8.34
C TRP A 196 4.91 16.89 8.72
N ILE A 197 5.90 17.76 8.48
CA ILE A 197 7.26 17.59 9.04
C ILE A 197 7.20 17.49 10.56
N LEU A 198 6.47 18.38 11.24
CA LEU A 198 6.36 18.37 12.70
C LEU A 198 5.56 17.17 13.25
N GLN A 199 4.66 16.60 12.46
CA GLN A 199 4.00 15.34 12.82
C GLN A 199 4.96 14.14 12.74
N LEU A 200 6.00 14.23 11.91
CA LEU A 200 7.01 13.20 11.74
C LEU A 200 8.15 13.38 12.77
N ASP A 201 8.67 14.60 12.87
CA ASP A 201 9.74 14.98 13.78
C ASP A 201 9.46 16.35 14.44
N PRO A 202 9.01 16.35 15.71
CA PRO A 202 8.75 17.57 16.48
C PRO A 202 9.99 18.41 16.78
N GLU A 203 11.22 17.90 16.55
CA GLU A 203 12.44 18.67 16.81
C GLU A 203 12.55 19.91 15.92
N TYR A 204 11.88 19.91 14.75
CA TYR A 204 11.82 21.05 13.82
C TYR A 204 10.90 22.20 14.28
N VAL A 205 10.37 22.19 15.50
CA VAL A 205 9.44 23.21 16.03
C VAL A 205 10.03 24.63 16.08
N TYR A 206 11.35 24.76 16.04
CA TYR A 206 12.03 26.05 16.03
C TYR A 206 11.92 26.79 14.68
N LEU A 207 11.52 26.11 13.60
CA LEU A 207 11.40 26.71 12.28
C LEU A 207 10.32 27.79 12.23
N ASP A 208 10.72 28.98 11.80
CA ASP A 208 9.85 30.13 11.63
C ASP A 208 10.11 30.78 10.26
N ALA A 209 9.07 30.86 9.43
CA ALA A 209 9.14 31.51 8.12
C ALA A 209 9.44 33.03 8.22
N ALA A 210 9.18 33.65 9.38
CA ALA A 210 9.47 35.05 9.64
C ALA A 210 10.87 35.30 10.25
N ASP A 211 11.59 34.25 10.67
CA ASP A 211 12.93 34.36 11.28
C ASP A 211 13.98 33.55 10.50
N PRO A 212 14.78 34.21 9.62
CA PRO A 212 15.83 33.55 8.85
C PRO A 212 16.91 32.84 9.67
N PHE A 213 17.12 33.21 10.93
CA PHE A 213 18.09 32.52 11.79
C PHE A 213 17.67 31.09 12.12
N THR A 214 16.39 30.75 11.91
CA THR A 214 15.86 29.40 12.10
C THR A 214 15.99 28.54 10.85
N TRP A 215 16.38 29.10 9.69
CA TRP A 215 16.41 28.37 8.42
C TRP A 215 17.69 27.51 8.31
N ASN A 216 17.73 26.45 9.11
CA ASN A 216 18.80 25.46 9.20
C ASN A 216 18.23 24.08 9.61
N LEU A 217 19.05 23.03 9.51
CA LEU A 217 18.62 21.65 9.78
C LEU A 217 18.57 21.26 11.26
N TYR A 218 19.26 21.96 12.17
CA TYR A 218 19.53 21.43 13.53
C TYR A 218 19.58 22.51 14.63
N ASP A 219 18.78 23.57 14.52
CA ASP A 219 18.75 24.73 15.43
C ASP A 219 20.15 25.25 15.81
N ASN A 220 21.00 25.46 14.80
CA ASN A 220 22.39 25.90 15.03
C ASN A 220 22.52 27.41 15.28
N GLY A 221 21.40 28.15 15.21
CA GLY A 221 21.34 29.61 15.39
C GLY A 221 21.95 30.41 14.25
N GLU A 222 22.30 29.77 13.14
CA GLU A 222 22.81 30.39 11.92
C GLU A 222 21.87 30.07 10.75
N GLN A 223 21.78 31.00 9.80
CA GLN A 223 21.02 30.77 8.57
C GLN A 223 21.88 29.94 7.62
N ASP A 224 21.47 28.72 7.33
CA ASP A 224 22.16 27.84 6.36
C ASP A 224 21.55 27.95 4.95
N TYR A 225 20.28 28.38 4.85
CA TYR A 225 19.50 28.37 3.59
C TYR A 225 19.02 29.76 3.19
N ASP A 226 18.97 30.05 1.89
CA ASP A 226 18.63 31.38 1.37
C ASP A 226 17.11 31.66 1.41
N SER A 227 16.29 30.62 1.59
CA SER A 227 14.84 30.75 1.71
C SER A 227 14.23 29.69 2.63
N PHE A 228 13.07 30.02 3.21
CA PHE A 228 12.29 29.05 3.99
C PHE A 228 11.91 27.81 3.18
N GLY A 229 11.58 27.97 1.90
CA GLY A 229 11.29 26.83 1.01
C GLY A 229 12.50 25.92 0.81
N GLU A 230 13.71 26.48 0.71
CA GLU A 230 14.94 25.69 0.65
C GLU A 230 15.17 24.93 1.96
N ALA A 231 14.96 25.56 3.12
CA ALA A 231 15.06 24.87 4.41
C ALA A 231 14.09 23.66 4.49
N ILE A 232 12.81 23.88 4.13
CA ILE A 232 11.79 22.81 4.10
C ILE A 232 12.19 21.68 3.14
N LEU A 233 12.69 22.01 1.94
CA LEU A 233 13.15 21.00 0.99
C LEU A 233 14.29 20.17 1.57
N MET A 234 15.28 20.81 2.19
CA MET A 234 16.44 20.12 2.75
C MET A 234 16.06 19.21 3.91
N ILE A 235 15.09 19.61 4.73
CA ILE A 235 14.54 18.77 5.81
C ILE A 235 13.80 17.57 5.23
N ILE A 236 12.95 17.76 4.21
CA ILE A 236 12.26 16.66 3.52
C ILE A 236 13.29 15.66 2.98
N LEU A 237 14.38 16.13 2.37
CA LEU A 237 15.46 15.27 1.85
C LEU A 237 16.24 14.55 2.96
N GLU A 238 16.36 15.14 4.14
CA GLU A 238 16.95 14.46 5.31
C GLU A 238 16.04 13.34 5.79
N LEU A 239 14.75 13.64 5.98
CA LEU A 239 13.72 12.69 6.43
C LEU A 239 13.52 11.54 5.42
N GLU A 240 13.68 11.80 4.13
CA GLU A 240 13.54 10.78 3.07
C GLU A 240 14.60 9.67 3.14
N LYS A 241 15.78 9.95 3.71
CA LYS A 241 16.86 8.95 3.85
C LYS A 241 16.45 7.75 4.70
N ASP A 242 15.52 7.94 5.62
CA ASP A 242 15.07 6.91 6.55
C ASP A 242 13.85 6.13 6.05
N VAL A 243 13.17 6.63 5.01
CA VAL A 243 11.82 6.18 4.61
C VAL A 243 11.81 5.44 3.26
N PHE A 244 12.75 5.73 2.35
CA PHE A 244 12.90 4.99 1.08
C PHE A 244 14.38 4.66 0.78
N PRO A 245 14.97 3.63 1.41
CA PRO A 245 16.19 3.05 0.86
C PRO A 245 15.84 2.48 -0.53
N ALA A 246 16.52 3.01 -1.55
CA ALA A 246 16.40 2.55 -2.93
C ALA A 246 16.65 1.05 -3.08
#